data_AF-A0A816L771-F1
#
_entry.id   AF-A0A816L771-F1
#
_cell.length_a   1.000
_cell.length_b   1.000
_cell.length_c   1.000
_cell.angle_alpha   90.00
_cell.angle_beta   90.00
_cell.angle_gamma   90.00
#
_symmetry.space_group_name_H-M   'P 1'
#
loop_
_entity.id
_entity.type
_entity.pdbx_description
1 polymer ?
#
loop_
_entity_poly.entity_id
_entity_poly.type
_entity_poly.pdbx_seq_one_letter_code
_entity_poly.pdbx_strand_id
1 'polypeptide(L)'
;MVCEQATEISKMKGNVPDNIQKILVEQLVLSTGLLVMPCSTWLFEVTHRPTNFGFTVDLDKRTCTCLEFQKLGLPCRHAIAAASCRNMQYTMFVCKHHLKETWAETVRGIILTVPDPKDVEVPAEILTVDLYPPTTNMFQREDHESNVNCPQERYR
;
A
#
# COMPACT_ATOMS: atom_id res chain seq x y z
N MET A 1 -16.28 0.90 15.73
CA MET A 1 -15.13 0.67 14.83
C MET A 1 -14.23 1.90 14.63
N VAL A 2 -14.63 2.97 13.93
CA VAL A 2 -13.68 4.08 13.64
C VAL A 2 -13.29 4.93 14.86
N CYS A 3 -14.23 5.17 15.80
CA CYS A 3 -13.91 5.85 17.07
C CYS A 3 -12.99 5.01 17.98
N GLU A 4 -13.04 3.69 17.90
CA GLU A 4 -12.17 2.79 18.69
C GLU A 4 -10.72 2.94 18.22
N GLN A 5 -10.50 2.94 16.89
CA GLN A 5 -9.17 3.15 16.29
C GLN A 5 -8.54 4.48 16.68
N ALA A 6 -9.32 5.57 16.78
CA ALA A 6 -8.82 6.87 17.26
C ALA A 6 -8.37 6.82 18.75
N THR A 7 -9.11 6.09 19.60
CA THR A 7 -8.74 5.94 21.01
C THR A 7 -7.52 5.03 21.22
N GLU A 8 -7.31 4.04 20.37
CA GLU A 8 -6.11 3.20 20.40
C GLU A 8 -4.88 4.00 20.00
N ILE A 9 -4.96 4.79 18.92
CA ILE A 9 -3.84 5.58 18.42
C ILE A 9 -3.30 6.54 19.49
N SER A 10 -4.18 7.22 20.23
CA SER A 10 -3.76 8.16 21.29
C SER A 10 -2.97 7.47 22.42
N LYS A 11 -3.31 6.21 22.75
CA LYS A 11 -2.70 5.43 23.84
C LYS A 11 -1.39 4.73 23.45
N MET A 12 -1.11 4.54 22.15
CA MET A 12 0.11 3.85 21.70
C MET A 12 1.40 4.59 22.09
N LYS A 13 2.41 3.82 22.52
CA LYS A 13 3.77 4.32 22.79
C LYS A 13 4.63 4.18 21.53
N GLY A 14 5.33 5.24 21.14
CA GLY A 14 6.14 5.26 19.91
C GLY A 14 5.39 5.77 18.67
N ASN A 15 6.09 5.88 17.54
CA ASN A 15 5.56 6.49 16.32
C ASN A 15 5.02 5.47 15.29
N VAL A 16 5.35 4.19 15.42
CA VAL A 16 4.89 3.13 14.51
C VAL A 16 3.74 2.36 15.16
N PRO A 17 2.53 2.34 14.56
CA PRO A 17 1.39 1.59 15.08
C PRO A 17 1.61 0.07 15.14
N ASP A 18 0.95 -0.64 16.06
CA ASP A 18 1.16 -2.07 16.31
C ASP A 18 0.86 -2.96 15.08
N ASN A 19 -0.16 -2.62 14.29
CA ASN A 19 -0.47 -3.33 13.06
C ASN A 19 0.66 -3.22 12.02
N ILE A 20 1.32 -2.06 11.97
CA ILE A 20 2.50 -1.85 11.11
C ILE A 20 3.71 -2.57 11.69
N GLN A 21 3.92 -2.51 13.01
CA GLN A 21 4.99 -3.25 13.68
C GLN A 21 4.90 -4.75 13.40
N LYS A 22 3.70 -5.33 13.45
CA LYS A 22 3.47 -6.75 13.12
C LYS A 22 3.95 -7.09 11.70
N ILE A 23 3.57 -6.29 10.71
CA ILE A 23 4.02 -6.46 9.31
C ILE A 23 5.54 -6.37 9.23
N LEU A 24 6.15 -5.39 9.91
CA LEU A 24 7.60 -5.23 9.90
C LEU A 24 8.34 -6.42 10.53
N VAL A 25 7.80 -6.99 11.62
CA VAL A 25 8.36 -8.18 12.27
C VAL A 25 8.25 -9.40 11.35
N GLU A 26 7.13 -9.58 10.65
CA GLU A 26 6.98 -10.65 9.66
C GLU A 26 8.00 -10.50 8.52
N GLN A 27 8.16 -9.29 7.97
CA GLN A 27 9.17 -9.02 6.95
C GLN A 27 10.61 -9.20 7.46
N LEU A 28 10.87 -8.89 8.73
CA LEU A 28 12.16 -9.14 9.38
C LEU A 28 12.47 -10.63 9.44
N VAL A 29 11.51 -11.47 9.84
CA VAL A 29 11.69 -12.93 9.84
C VAL A 29 11.96 -13.43 8.42
N LEU A 30 11.19 -12.96 7.43
CA LEU A 30 11.39 -13.34 6.02
C LEU A 30 12.69 -12.80 5.40
N SER A 31 13.30 -11.79 5.99
CA SER A 31 14.58 -11.25 5.56
C SER A 31 15.76 -12.15 5.98
N THR A 32 15.54 -13.02 6.97
CA THR A 32 16.57 -13.94 7.46
C THR A 32 17.00 -14.91 6.36
N GLY A 33 18.30 -15.15 6.27
CA GLY A 33 18.84 -16.09 5.28
C GLY A 33 18.97 -15.52 3.85
N LEU A 34 18.57 -14.28 3.58
CA LEU A 34 18.89 -13.61 2.32
C LEU A 34 20.38 -13.27 2.24
N LEU A 35 20.96 -13.39 1.05
CA LEU A 35 22.32 -12.91 0.78
C LEU A 35 22.25 -11.45 0.36
N VAL A 36 23.03 -10.57 0.99
CA VAL A 36 23.04 -9.14 0.68
C VAL A 36 24.44 -8.76 0.20
N MET A 37 24.52 -8.20 -1.01
CA MET A 37 25.73 -7.68 -1.62
C MET A 37 25.59 -6.17 -1.81
N PRO A 38 26.33 -5.34 -1.06
CA PRO A 38 26.32 -3.89 -1.26
C PRO A 38 26.96 -3.52 -2.60
N CYS A 39 26.24 -2.78 -3.43
CA CYS A 39 26.76 -2.20 -4.68
C CYS A 39 27.25 -0.77 -4.47
N SER A 40 26.62 -0.01 -3.56
CA SER A 40 27.02 1.34 -3.17
C SER A 40 26.60 1.64 -1.72
N THR A 41 26.61 2.91 -1.31
CA THR A 41 26.12 3.34 0.01
C THR A 41 24.65 2.96 0.22
N TRP A 42 23.82 3.16 -0.82
CA TRP A 42 22.36 3.01 -0.74
C TRP A 42 21.80 1.91 -1.63
N LEU A 43 22.60 1.35 -2.53
CA LEU A 43 22.19 0.33 -3.50
C LEU A 43 22.73 -1.05 -3.11
N PHE A 44 21.86 -2.05 -3.13
CA PHE A 44 22.15 -3.43 -2.72
C PHE A 44 21.53 -4.42 -3.70
N GLU A 45 22.24 -5.52 -3.92
CA GLU A 45 21.70 -6.73 -4.51
C GLU A 45 21.37 -7.74 -3.41
N VAL A 46 20.16 -8.28 -3.43
CA VAL A 46 19.64 -9.21 -2.43
C VAL A 46 19.18 -10.49 -3.11
N THR A 47 19.80 -11.61 -2.78
CA THR A 47 19.59 -12.88 -3.48
C THR A 47 18.98 -13.93 -2.55
N HIS A 48 17.99 -14.65 -3.08
CA HIS A 48 17.36 -15.79 -2.41
C HIS A 48 18.24 -17.03 -2.61
N ARG A 49 18.89 -17.51 -1.54
CA ARG A 49 19.79 -18.68 -1.59
C ARG A 49 19.20 -19.92 -2.29
N PRO A 50 17.94 -20.32 -2.05
CA PRO A 50 17.40 -21.53 -2.67
C PRO A 50 17.15 -21.40 -4.18
N THR A 51 16.82 -20.19 -4.66
CA THR A 51 16.37 -19.98 -6.04
C THR A 51 17.38 -19.23 -6.90
N ASN A 52 18.42 -18.65 -6.30
CA ASN A 52 19.36 -17.71 -6.92
C ASN A 52 18.69 -16.50 -7.60
N PHE A 53 17.43 -16.20 -7.24
CA PHE A 53 16.74 -15.04 -7.78
C PHE A 53 17.15 -13.78 -7.01
N GLY A 54 17.67 -12.79 -7.75
CA GLY A 54 18.19 -11.53 -7.23
C GLY A 54 17.18 -10.39 -7.28
N PHE A 55 17.28 -9.49 -6.32
CA PHE A 55 16.49 -8.26 -6.23
C PHE A 55 17.41 -7.08 -5.98
N THR A 56 17.12 -5.94 -6.62
CA THR A 56 17.85 -4.70 -6.36
C THR A 56 17.05 -3.83 -5.40
N VAL A 57 17.73 -3.31 -4.39
CA VAL A 57 17.16 -2.41 -3.36
C VAL A 57 17.94 -1.10 -3.39
N ASP A 58 17.21 0.01 -3.53
CA ASP A 58 17.73 1.36 -3.32
C ASP A 58 17.06 1.94 -2.06
N LEU A 59 17.82 2.03 -0.97
CA LEU A 59 17.33 2.50 0.33
C LEU A 59 17.10 4.02 0.36
N ASP A 60 17.83 4.80 -0.45
CA ASP A 60 17.69 6.26 -0.53
C ASP A 60 16.38 6.62 -1.24
N LYS A 61 16.14 5.99 -2.39
CA LYS A 61 14.89 6.17 -3.16
C LYS A 61 13.71 5.38 -2.60
N ARG A 62 13.95 4.52 -1.61
CA ARG A 62 12.95 3.61 -1.01
C ARG A 62 12.28 2.71 -2.04
N THR A 63 13.08 2.08 -2.90
CA THR A 63 12.58 1.19 -3.96
C THR A 63 13.18 -0.20 -3.88
N CYS A 64 12.40 -1.19 -4.34
CA CYS A 64 12.89 -2.54 -4.58
C CYS A 64 12.30 -3.08 -5.88
N THR A 65 13.04 -3.94 -6.59
CA THR A 65 12.52 -4.63 -7.78
C THR A 65 11.37 -5.59 -7.48
N CYS A 66 11.14 -5.98 -6.22
CA CYS A 66 9.95 -6.72 -5.80
C CYS A 66 8.66 -5.86 -5.81
N LEU A 67 8.80 -4.54 -5.96
CA LEU A 67 7.73 -3.53 -5.98
C LEU A 67 6.99 -3.28 -4.66
N GLU A 68 7.09 -4.16 -3.67
CA GLU A 68 6.39 -4.00 -2.38
C GLU A 68 6.83 -2.72 -1.65
N PHE A 69 8.11 -2.39 -1.69
CA PHE A 69 8.66 -1.26 -0.93
C PHE A 69 8.02 0.08 -1.35
N GLN A 70 8.03 0.37 -2.64
CA GLN A 70 7.47 1.61 -3.18
C GLN A 70 5.93 1.61 -3.22
N LYS A 71 5.29 0.45 -3.40
CA LYS A 71 3.82 0.36 -3.48
C LYS A 71 3.16 0.47 -2.11
N LEU A 72 3.71 -0.21 -1.10
CA LEU A 72 3.16 -0.22 0.25
C LEU A 72 3.70 0.93 1.11
N GLY A 73 4.84 1.52 0.73
CA GLY A 73 5.53 2.50 1.57
C GLY A 73 6.09 1.90 2.86
N LEU A 74 6.28 0.58 2.89
CA LEU A 74 6.85 -0.18 4.00
C LEU A 74 8.08 -0.93 3.50
N PRO A 75 9.16 -1.04 4.28
CA PRO A 75 10.32 -1.83 3.88
C PRO A 75 9.92 -3.30 3.71
N CYS A 76 10.05 -3.83 2.50
CA CYS A 76 9.91 -5.25 2.21
C CYS A 76 11.08 -6.05 2.83
N ARG A 77 10.97 -7.39 2.88
CA ARG A 77 12.04 -8.27 3.39
C ARG A 77 13.43 -7.98 2.80
N HIS A 78 13.52 -7.62 1.52
CA HIS A 78 14.80 -7.28 0.88
C HIS A 78 15.36 -5.95 1.38
N ALA A 79 14.50 -4.95 1.55
CA ALA A 79 14.88 -3.66 2.11
C ALA A 79 15.31 -3.78 3.58
N ILE A 80 14.64 -4.62 4.38
CA ILE A 80 15.04 -4.90 5.76
C ILE A 80 16.41 -5.58 5.81
N ALA A 81 16.68 -6.55 4.92
CA ALA A 81 17.99 -7.19 4.83
C ALA A 81 19.09 -6.18 4.48
N ALA A 82 18.85 -5.30 3.49
CA ALA A 82 19.77 -4.24 3.10
C ALA A 82 20.03 -3.24 4.23
N ALA A 83 18.98 -2.79 4.92
CA ALA A 83 19.10 -1.88 6.07
C ALA A 83 19.92 -2.51 7.20
N SER A 84 19.65 -3.78 7.51
CA SER A 84 20.38 -4.55 8.53
C SER A 84 21.85 -4.70 8.18
N CYS A 85 22.18 -4.93 6.90
CA CYS A 85 23.56 -4.98 6.40
C CYS A 85 24.35 -3.68 6.65
N ARG A 86 23.66 -2.52 6.71
CA ARG A 86 24.23 -1.21 7.05
C ARG A 86 24.07 -0.82 8.52
N ASN A 87 23.59 -1.71 9.39
CA ASN A 87 23.25 -1.41 10.78
C ASN A 87 22.25 -0.24 10.92
N MET A 88 21.36 -0.07 9.94
CA MET A 88 20.31 0.95 9.97
C MET A 88 19.01 0.33 10.49
N GLN A 89 18.27 1.08 11.29
CA GLN A 89 16.96 0.64 11.76
C GLN A 89 15.97 0.64 10.59
N TYR A 90 15.39 -0.51 10.28
CA TYR A 90 14.44 -0.63 9.15
C TYR A 90 13.20 0.25 9.33
N THR A 91 12.83 0.59 10.57
CA THR A 91 11.73 1.52 10.89
C THR A 91 11.92 2.92 10.32
N MET A 92 13.17 3.35 10.05
CA MET A 92 13.47 4.63 9.42
C MET A 92 12.95 4.74 7.98
N PHE A 93 12.72 3.60 7.33
CA PHE A 93 12.28 3.53 5.94
C PHE A 93 10.76 3.42 5.79
N VAL A 94 10.01 3.38 6.91
CA VAL A 94 8.55 3.43 6.91
C VAL A 94 8.09 4.79 6.37
N CYS A 95 7.11 4.78 5.47
CA CYS A 95 6.52 5.99 4.93
C CYS A 95 5.75 6.74 6.02
N LYS A 96 5.84 8.08 6.02
CA LYS A 96 5.20 8.96 7.01
C LYS A 96 3.70 8.72 7.18
N HIS A 97 3.00 8.30 6.12
CA HIS A 97 1.56 8.03 6.14
C HIS A 97 1.18 6.83 7.03
N HIS A 98 2.15 5.98 7.40
CA HIS A 98 1.96 4.86 8.32
C HIS A 98 2.36 5.20 9.76
N LEU A 99 2.79 6.43 10.02
CA LEU A 99 3.19 6.88 11.35
C LEU A 99 2.02 7.49 12.10
N LYS A 100 2.05 7.34 13.43
CA LYS A 100 1.02 7.81 14.35
C LYS A 100 0.73 9.31 14.18
N GLU A 101 1.75 10.13 13.96
CA GLU A 101 1.61 11.57 13.76
C GLU A 101 0.64 11.91 12.62
N THR A 102 0.80 11.30 11.44
CA THR A 102 -0.08 11.54 10.28
C THR A 102 -1.51 11.01 10.52
N TRP A 103 -1.63 9.88 11.19
CA TRP A 103 -2.94 9.30 11.52
C TRP A 103 -3.72 10.15 12.52
N ALA A 104 -3.04 10.66 13.55
CA ALA A 104 -3.64 11.50 14.59
C ALA A 104 -4.28 12.76 13.99
N GLU A 105 -3.67 13.35 12.96
CA GLU A 105 -4.23 14.50 12.26
C GLU A 105 -5.49 14.17 11.46
N THR A 106 -5.54 12.98 10.87
CA THR A 106 -6.68 12.51 10.07
C THR A 106 -7.91 12.23 10.95
N VAL A 107 -7.69 11.71 12.17
CA VAL A 107 -8.76 11.43 13.14
C VAL A 107 -9.09 12.62 14.05
N ARG A 108 -8.44 13.78 13.85
CA ARG A 108 -8.70 15.00 14.62
C ARG A 108 -10.10 15.58 14.37
N GLY A 109 -10.70 15.27 13.21
CA GLY A 109 -12.06 15.67 12.88
C GLY A 109 -13.12 14.84 13.61
N ILE A 110 -14.34 15.38 13.72
CA ILE A 110 -15.50 14.64 14.21
C ILE A 110 -15.86 13.58 13.16
N ILE A 111 -15.54 12.32 13.43
CA ILE A 111 -16.03 11.19 12.64
C ILE A 111 -17.36 10.78 13.25
N LEU A 112 -18.47 11.16 12.62
CA LEU A 112 -19.80 10.75 13.05
C LEU A 112 -19.94 9.24 12.83
N THR A 113 -20.32 8.51 13.88
CA THR A 113 -20.67 7.10 13.77
C THR A 113 -21.93 6.99 12.93
N VAL A 114 -21.91 6.14 11.91
CA VAL A 114 -23.14 5.74 11.23
C VAL A 114 -23.99 4.98 12.25
N PRO A 115 -25.22 5.43 12.57
CA PRO A 115 -26.11 4.71 13.48
C PRO A 115 -26.43 3.31 12.93
N ASP A 116 -26.68 2.35 13.82
CA ASP A 116 -27.10 1.01 13.40
C ASP A 116 -28.39 1.13 12.59
N PRO A 117 -28.54 0.43 11.45
CA PRO A 117 -29.75 0.49 10.64
C PRO A 117 -31.04 0.21 11.42
N LYS A 118 -30.97 -0.52 12.54
CA LYS A 118 -32.11 -0.82 13.41
C LYS A 118 -32.54 0.37 14.29
N ASP A 119 -31.61 1.27 14.58
CA ASP A 119 -31.82 2.45 15.42
C ASP A 119 -32.16 3.70 14.57
N VAL A 120 -32.19 3.56 13.24
CA VAL A 120 -32.57 4.62 12.31
C VAL A 120 -34.06 4.56 12.05
N GLU A 121 -34.80 5.53 12.57
CA GLU A 121 -36.18 5.77 12.16
C GLU A 121 -36.20 6.31 10.72
N VAL A 122 -36.59 5.46 9.78
CA VAL A 122 -36.77 5.84 8.37
C VAL A 122 -38.22 6.30 8.18
N PRO A 123 -38.46 7.56 7.76
CA PRO A 123 -39.80 8.05 7.46
C PRO A 123 -40.51 7.18 6.41
N ALA A 124 -41.83 7.03 6.53
CA ALA A 124 -42.64 6.17 5.67
C ALA A 124 -42.56 6.58 4.18
N GLU A 125 -42.30 7.86 3.92
CA GLU A 125 -42.14 8.42 2.59
C GLU A 125 -40.88 7.88 1.90
N ILE A 126 -39.81 7.59 2.64
CA ILE A 126 -38.56 7.06 2.06
C ILE A 126 -38.67 5.56 1.79
N LEU A 127 -39.40 4.84 2.63
CA LEU A 127 -39.61 3.39 2.48
C LEU A 127 -40.40 3.03 1.21
N THR A 128 -41.11 4.00 0.63
CA THR A 128 -41.95 3.84 -0.57
C THR A 128 -41.31 4.43 -1.83
N VAL A 129 -40.13 5.03 -1.72
CA VAL A 129 -39.41 5.59 -2.88
C VAL A 129 -38.56 4.51 -3.52
N ASP A 130 -38.89 4.19 -4.78
CA ASP A 130 -38.02 3.39 -5.65
C ASP A 130 -36.81 4.24 -6.07
N LEU A 131 -35.68 4.02 -5.40
CA LEU A 131 -34.40 4.63 -5.75
C LEU A 131 -33.75 3.85 -6.89
N TYR A 132 -33.63 4.48 -8.05
CA TYR A 132 -32.84 3.95 -9.16
C TYR A 132 -31.40 4.49 -9.07
N PRO A 133 -30.40 3.68 -9.47
CA PRO A 133 -29.05 4.19 -9.62
C PRO A 133 -29.05 5.39 -10.58
N PRO A 134 -28.18 6.41 -10.35
CA PRO A 134 -28.09 7.55 -11.23
C PRO A 134 -27.85 7.07 -12.66
N THR A 135 -28.63 7.60 -13.60
CA THR A 135 -28.45 7.34 -15.03
C THR A 135 -27.09 7.88 -15.43
N THR A 136 -26.11 6.97 -15.43
CA THR A 136 -24.84 7.24 -16.09
C THR A 136 -25.19 7.23 -17.57
N ASN A 137 -25.07 8.37 -18.25
CA ASN A 137 -24.99 8.36 -19.70
C ASN A 137 -23.80 7.46 -20.02
N MET A 138 -24.07 6.19 -20.34
CA MET A 138 -23.08 5.34 -20.94
C MET A 138 -22.69 6.09 -22.21
N PHE A 139 -21.49 6.65 -22.24
CA PHE A 139 -20.89 7.14 -23.47
C PHE A 139 -21.11 6.03 -24.47
N GLN A 140 -21.91 6.31 -25.51
CA GLN A 140 -21.99 5.43 -26.66
C GLN A 140 -20.54 5.30 -27.11
N ARG A 141 -19.95 4.10 -26.96
CA ARG A 141 -18.80 3.78 -27.77
C ARG A 141 -19.36 3.81 -29.18
N GLU A 142 -19.09 4.89 -29.88
CA GLU A 142 -19.20 4.88 -31.33
C GLU A 142 -18.24 3.79 -31.77
N ASP A 143 -18.80 2.66 -32.20
CA ASP A 143 -18.08 1.66 -32.98
C ASP A 143 -17.73 2.33 -34.31
N HIS A 144 -16.70 3.18 -34.29
CA HIS A 144 -16.13 3.73 -35.51
C HIS A 144 -15.23 2.65 -36.10
N GLU A 145 -15.87 1.72 -36.79
CA GLU A 145 -15.24 0.77 -37.71
C GLU A 145 -14.59 1.57 -38.84
N SER A 146 -13.39 2.08 -38.57
CA SER A 146 -12.51 2.69 -39.56
C SER A 146 -11.46 1.65 -39.94
N ASN A 147 -11.79 1.00 -41.04
CA ASN A 147 -10.99 0.12 -41.87
C ASN A 147 -9.52 0.62 -42.00
N VAL A 148 -8.62 0.13 -41.14
CA VAL A 148 -7.18 0.29 -41.35
C VAL A 148 -6.74 -0.83 -42.29
N ASN A 149 -6.74 -0.49 -43.57
CA ASN A 149 -6.15 -1.27 -44.64
C ASN A 149 -4.70 -1.61 -44.29
N CYS A 150 -4.42 -2.90 -44.05
CA CYS A 150 -3.09 -3.43 -43.78
C CYS A 150 -2.31 -3.49 -45.11
N PRO A 151 -1.23 -2.72 -45.31
CA PRO A 151 -0.44 -2.82 -46.53
C PRO A 151 0.34 -4.14 -46.52
N GLN A 152 -0.05 -5.05 -47.43
CA GLN A 152 0.76 -6.21 -47.80
C GLN A 152 1.88 -5.79 -48.76
N GLU A 153 3.11 -5.66 -48.27
CA GLU A 153 4.35 -5.75 -49.06
C GLU A 153 5.37 -6.48 -48.17
N ARG A 154 5.70 -7.77 -48.34
CA ARG A 154 6.28 -8.50 -49.49
C ARG A 154 7.64 -7.92 -49.95
N TYR A 155 8.70 -8.20 -49.20
CA TYR A 155 10.09 -8.34 -49.71
C TYR A 155 10.80 -9.33 -48.74
N ARG A 156 10.98 -10.59 -49.15
CA ARG A 156 12.12 -11.18 -49.88
C ARG A 156 13.22 -11.66 -48.93
#